data_AF-E0TDN0-F1
#
_entry.id   AF-E0TDN0-F1
#
_cell.length_a   1.000
_cell.length_b   1.000
_cell.length_c   1.000
_cell.angle_alpha   90.00
_cell.angle_beta   90.00
_cell.angle_gamma   90.00
#
_symmetry.space_group_name_H-M   'P 1'
#
loop_
_entity.id
_entity.type
_entity.pdbx_description
1 polymer ?
#
loop_
_entity_poly.entity_id
_entity_poly.type
_entity_poly.pdbx_seq_one_letter_code
_entity_poly.pdbx_strand_id
1 'polypeptide(L)' 'MPSRRTISEEEIEDGLNVVARLIDRYGDVYWPVFERLERELEQRRSRSARVKSRLNREQYQIQNVDILSQ' A
#
# COMPACT_ATOMS: atom_id res chain seq x y z
N MET A 1 -8.09 -11.56 24.27
CA MET A 1 -7.90 -10.28 23.57
C MET A 1 -8.02 -10.55 22.08
N PRO A 2 -8.96 -9.96 21.32
CA PRO A 2 -8.98 -10.16 19.88
C PRO A 2 -7.70 -9.53 19.30
N SER A 3 -6.85 -10.36 18.66
CA SER A 3 -5.65 -9.89 17.97
C SER A 3 -6.06 -8.85 16.93
N ARG A 4 -5.51 -7.64 17.02
CA ARG A 4 -5.76 -6.55 16.06
C ARG A 4 -5.21 -6.98 14.69
N ARG A 5 -6.07 -7.58 13.86
CA ARG A 5 -5.73 -7.95 12.48
C ARG A 5 -5.43 -6.67 11.71
N THR A 6 -4.26 -6.62 11.08
CA THR A 6 -3.92 -5.58 10.13
C THR A 6 -4.59 -5.89 8.80
N ILE A 7 -5.40 -4.97 8.31
CA ILE A 7 -6.01 -5.06 6.98
C ILE A 7 -4.90 -5.04 5.92
N SER A 8 -4.95 -5.91 4.91
CA SER A 8 -4.00 -5.94 3.80
C SER A 8 -4.29 -4.86 2.74
N GLU A 9 -3.38 -4.65 1.78
CA GLU A 9 -3.64 -3.78 0.63
C GLU A 9 -4.74 -4.38 -0.27
N GLU A 10 -4.75 -5.70 -0.46
CA GLU A 10 -5.76 -6.44 -1.21
C GLU A 10 -7.16 -6.29 -0.59
N GLU A 11 -7.27 -6.38 0.74
CA GLU A 11 -8.55 -6.17 1.44
C GLU A 11 -9.08 -4.73 1.26
N ILE A 12 -8.20 -3.74 1.04
CA ILE A 12 -8.60 -2.35 0.72
C ILE A 12 -9.05 -2.25 -0.75
N GLU A 13 -8.37 -2.92 -1.68
CA GLU A 13 -8.78 -2.98 -3.08
C GLU A 13 -10.14 -3.64 -3.26
N ASP A 14 -10.41 -4.73 -2.52
CA ASP A 14 -11.72 -5.35 -2.46
C ASP A 14 -12.79 -4.39 -1.93
N GLY A 15 -12.45 -3.61 -0.89
CA GLY A 15 -13.30 -2.53 -0.38
C GLY A 15 -13.64 -1.48 -1.45
N LEU A 16 -12.64 -1.05 -2.23
CA LEU A 16 -12.85 -0.11 -3.35
C LEU A 16 -13.81 -0.69 -4.39
N ASN A 17 -13.67 -1.97 -4.76
CA ASN A 17 -14.57 -2.65 -5.68
C ASN A 17 -16.02 -2.68 -5.18
N VAL A 18 -16.21 -2.90 -3.87
CA VAL A 18 -17.54 -2.88 -3.25
C VAL A 18 -18.13 -1.46 -3.30
N VAL A 19 -17.37 -0.45 -2.91
CA VAL A 19 -17.86 0.94 -2.87
C VAL A 19 -18.16 1.47 -4.27
N ALA A 20 -17.35 1.11 -5.28
CA ALA A 20 -17.64 1.46 -6.68
C ALA A 20 -19.02 0.95 -7.14
N ARG A 21 -19.39 -0.28 -6.76
CA ARG A 21 -20.73 -0.83 -7.04
C ARG A 21 -21.85 -0.09 -6.29
N LEU A 22 -21.56 0.44 -5.11
CA LEU A 22 -22.52 1.26 -4.36
C LEU A 22 -22.70 2.62 -5.02
N ILE A 23 -21.63 3.25 -5.49
CA ILE A 23 -21.69 4.51 -6.25
C ILE A 23 -22.50 4.32 -7.54
N ASP A 24 -22.21 3.28 -8.30
CA ASP A 24 -22.94 2.95 -9.53
C ASP A 24 -24.45 2.77 -9.28
N ARG A 25 -24.83 2.15 -8.15
CA ARG A 25 -26.23 1.87 -7.83
C ARG A 25 -26.97 3.03 -7.15
N TYR A 26 -26.30 3.79 -6.29
CA TYR A 26 -26.94 4.71 -5.35
C TYR A 26 -26.39 6.14 -5.45
N GLY A 27 -25.46 6.39 -6.35
CA GLY A 27 -24.86 7.69 -6.61
C GLY A 27 -23.78 8.11 -5.62
N ASP A 28 -23.40 9.36 -5.72
CA ASP A 28 -22.16 9.91 -5.14
C ASP A 28 -22.14 10.03 -3.61
N VAL A 29 -23.22 9.64 -2.92
CA VAL A 29 -23.24 9.61 -1.44
C VAL A 29 -22.14 8.73 -0.85
N TYR A 30 -21.69 7.72 -1.60
CA TYR A 30 -20.60 6.82 -1.22
C TYR A 30 -19.21 7.30 -1.66
N TRP A 31 -19.12 8.36 -2.45
CA TRP A 31 -17.87 8.94 -2.94
C TRP A 31 -16.86 9.26 -1.81
N PRO A 32 -17.27 9.85 -0.66
CA PRO A 32 -16.32 10.15 0.41
C PRO A 32 -15.63 8.93 1.00
N VAL A 33 -16.28 7.76 0.97
CA VAL A 33 -15.69 6.50 1.43
C VAL A 33 -14.69 5.97 0.40
N PHE A 34 -15.07 6.02 -0.88
CA PHE A 34 -14.21 5.60 -1.98
C PHE A 34 -12.87 6.34 -1.95
N GLU A 35 -12.91 7.68 -1.89
CA GLU A 35 -11.68 8.48 -1.84
C GLU A 35 -10.83 8.21 -0.59
N ARG A 36 -11.45 7.87 0.55
CA ARG A 36 -10.70 7.53 1.77
C ARG A 36 -9.92 6.25 1.58
N LEU A 37 -10.52 5.24 0.96
CA LEU A 37 -9.85 3.98 0.66
C LEU A 37 -8.73 4.16 -0.36
N GLU A 38 -8.92 4.97 -1.40
CA GLU A 38 -7.87 5.29 -2.37
C GLU A 38 -6.68 5.96 -1.69
N ARG A 39 -6.93 6.98 -0.86
CA ARG A 39 -5.87 7.68 -0.10
C ARG A 39 -5.12 6.74 0.83
N GLU A 40 -5.83 5.83 1.50
CA GLU A 40 -5.20 4.88 2.41
C GLU A 40 -4.32 3.88 1.65
N LEU A 41 -4.81 3.33 0.54
CA LEU A 41 -4.06 2.40 -0.31
C LEU A 41 -2.79 3.06 -0.85
N GLU A 42 -2.90 4.28 -1.37
CA GLU A 42 -1.75 5.06 -1.86
C GLU A 42 -0.72 5.31 -0.75
N GLN A 43 -1.16 5.71 0.45
CA GLN A 43 -0.25 5.92 1.57
C GLN A 43 0.52 4.65 1.97
N ARG A 44 -0.14 3.48 1.94
CA ARG A 44 0.47 2.19 2.27
C ARG A 44 1.49 1.78 1.22
N ARG A 45 1.11 1.85 -0.06
CA ARG A 45 2.01 1.57 -1.18
C ARG A 45 3.22 2.50 -1.20
N SER A 46 3.00 3.80 -0.98
CA SER A 46 4.06 4.80 -0.88
C SER A 46 5.04 4.51 0.27
N ARG A 47 4.54 4.15 1.46
CA ARG A 47 5.39 3.72 2.58
C ARG A 47 6.20 2.48 2.24
N SER A 48 5.57 1.47 1.67
CA SER A 48 6.21 0.22 1.24
C SER A 48 7.31 0.47 0.20
N ALA A 49 7.02 1.29 -0.82
CA ALA A 49 7.98 1.66 -1.87
C ALA A 49 9.19 2.42 -1.30
N ARG A 50 8.97 3.36 -0.38
CA ARG A 50 10.05 4.11 0.29
C ARG A 50 10.98 3.21 1.09
N VAL A 51 10.43 2.23 1.81
CA VAL A 51 11.22 1.25 2.56
C VAL A 51 12.00 0.35 1.61
N LYS A 52 11.34 -0.22 0.59
CA LYS A 52 12.00 -1.08 -0.42
C LYS A 52 13.12 -0.34 -1.15
N SER A 53 12.91 0.92 -1.53
CA SER A 53 13.93 1.75 -2.18
C SER A 53 15.17 1.94 -1.31
N ARG A 54 15.02 2.12 0.00
CA ARG A 54 16.13 2.25 0.95
C ARG A 54 16.89 0.94 1.12
N LEU A 55 16.16 -0.16 1.33
CA LEU A 55 16.76 -1.49 1.48
C LEU A 55 17.52 -1.93 0.23
N ASN A 56 16.95 -1.73 -0.96
CA ASN A 56 17.64 -2.04 -2.21
C ASN A 56 18.92 -1.22 -2.35
N ARG A 57 18.89 0.08 -2.00
CA ARG A 57 20.07 0.95 -2.05
C ARG A 57 21.18 0.50 -1.11
N GLU A 58 20.84 -0.01 0.08
CA GLU A 58 21.81 -0.58 1.03
C GLU A 58 22.37 -1.92 0.54
N GLN A 59 21.52 -2.77 -0.07
CA GLN A 59 21.97 -4.05 -0.64
C GLN A 59 22.96 -3.88 -1.80
N TYR A 60 22.81 -2.85 -2.63
CA TYR A 60 23.81 -2.51 -3.64
C TYR A 60 25.11 -1.96 -3.02
N GLN A 61 25.06 -1.32 -1.86
CA GLN A 61 26.29 -0.82 -1.21
C GLN A 61 27.11 -1.94 -0.58
N ILE A 62 26.46 -2.94 0.03
CA ILE A 62 27.17 -4.08 0.64
C ILE A 62 27.85 -4.95 -0.44
N GLN A 63 27.18 -5.21 -1.57
CA GLN A 63 27.77 -6.05 -2.64
C GLN A 63 28.95 -5.40 -3.38
N ASN A 64 29.11 -4.08 -3.34
CA ASN A 64 30.18 -3.39 -4.06
C ASN A 64 31.47 -3.22 -3.24
N VAL A 65 31.43 -3.36 -1.91
CA VAL A 65 32.64 -3.26 -1.06
C VAL A 65 33.46 -4.55 -1.09
N ASP A 66 32.80 -5.69 -1.26
CA ASP A 66 33.46 -7.01 -1.30
C ASP A 66 34.26 -7.27 -2.60
N ILE A 67 34.02 -6.52 -3.68
CA ILE A 67 34.66 -6.72 -4.99
C ILE A 67 35.98 -5.94 -5.12
N LEU A 68 36.20 -4.91 -4.29
CA LEU A 68 37.38 -4.02 -4.37
C LEU A 68 38.48 -4.33 -3.33
N SER A 69 38.41 -5.47 -2.64
CA SER A 69 39.33 -5.84 -1.56
C SER A 69 40.29 -6.99 -1.88
N GLN A 70 40.61 -7.24 -3.16
CA GLN A 70 41.65 -8.20 -3.56
C GLN A 70 42.84 -7.51 -4.23
#